data_AF-A0A2D9MJH3-F1
#
_entry.id   AF-A0A2D9MJH3-F1
#
_cell.length_a   1.000
_cell.length_b   1.000
_cell.length_c   1.000
_cell.angle_alpha   90.00
_cell.angle_beta   90.00
_cell.angle_gamma   90.00
#
_symmetry.space_group_name_H-M   'P 1'
#
loop_
_entity.id
_entity.type
_entity.pdbx_description
1 polymer ?
#
loop_
_entity_poly.entity_id
_entity_poly.type
_entity_poly.pdbx_seq_one_letter_code
_entity_poly.pdbx_strand_id
1 'polypeptide(L)' 'MTNPLITMAAVNGLLAVMLGAFMSHSLDETITTELLEIFQTGVSYHMYHSLAALVAGILSHIFPKVRLL' A
#
# COMPACT_ATOMS: atom_id res chain seq x y z
N MET A 1 -19.53 -6.16 11.19
CA MET A 1 -18.27 -5.67 11.80
C MET A 1 -17.28 -5.49 10.68
N THR A 2 -16.70 -4.30 10.52
CA THR A 2 -15.69 -4.02 9.47
C THR A 2 -14.42 -4.81 9.78
N ASN A 3 -13.85 -5.50 8.77
CA ASN A 3 -12.60 -6.24 8.95
C ASN A 3 -11.45 -5.21 9.06
N PRO A 4 -10.71 -5.16 10.18
CA PRO A 4 -9.65 -4.18 10.37
C PRO A 4 -8.57 -4.23 9.28
N LEU A 5 -8.30 -5.42 8.71
CA LEU A 5 -7.36 -5.58 7.60
C LEU A 5 -7.83 -4.85 6.34
N ILE A 6 -9.13 -4.87 6.05
CA ILE A 6 -9.69 -4.18 4.88
C ILE A 6 -9.59 -2.66 5.07
N THR A 7 -9.87 -2.16 6.28
CA THR A 7 -9.70 -0.73 6.59
C THR A 7 -8.23 -0.30 6.46
N MET A 8 -7.30 -1.08 7.01
CA MET A 8 -5.86 -0.81 6.89
C MET A 8 -5.40 -0.86 5.44
N ALA A 9 -5.88 -1.82 4.66
CA ALA A 9 -5.56 -1.92 3.23
C ALA A 9 -6.02 -0.69 2.46
N ALA A 10 -7.24 -0.21 2.69
CA ALA A 10 -7.79 0.97 2.05
C ALA A 10 -6.98 2.24 2.37
N VAL A 11 -6.65 2.45 3.66
CA VAL A 11 -5.84 3.59 4.09
C VAL A 11 -4.43 3.52 3.51
N ASN A 12 -3.77 2.35 3.55
CA ASN A 12 -2.45 2.18 2.95
C ASN A 12 -2.47 2.37 1.43
N GLY A 13 -3.51 1.91 0.75
CA GLY A 13 -3.65 2.04 -0.69
C GLY A 13 -3.78 3.51 -1.09
N LEU A 14 -4.60 4.28 -0.35
CA LEU A 14 -4.71 5.72 -0.53
C LEU A 14 -3.35 6.42 -0.37
N LEU A 15 -2.62 6.09 0.70
CA LEU A 15 -1.30 6.67 0.96
C LEU A 15 -0.30 6.33 -0.16
N ALA A 16 -0.26 5.07 -0.61
CA ALA A 16 0.64 4.66 -1.69
C ALA A 16 0.35 5.42 -3.00
N VAL A 17 -0.93 5.64 -3.35
CA VAL A 17 -1.31 6.45 -4.52
C VAL A 17 -0.89 7.91 -4.34
N MET A 18 -1.15 8.52 -3.18
CA MET A 18 -0.76 9.90 -2.91
C MET A 18 0.75 10.10 -3.00
N LEU A 19 1.54 9.18 -2.44
CA LEU A 19 3.00 9.22 -2.49
C LEU A 19 3.53 9.01 -3.91
N GLY A 20 2.94 8.11 -4.69
CA GLY A 20 3.32 7.89 -6.10
C GLY A 20 3.00 9.08 -7.00
N ALA A 21 1.87 9.74 -6.77
CA ALA A 21 1.52 10.97 -7.47
C ALA A 21 2.48 12.11 -7.10
N PHE A 22 2.79 12.27 -5.81
CA PHE A 22 3.74 13.27 -5.33
C PHE A 22 5.15 13.09 -5.93
N MET A 23 5.62 11.84 -6.03
CA MET A 23 6.88 11.52 -6.69
C MET A 23 6.90 12.07 -8.13
N SER A 24 6.01 11.55 -8.99
CA SER A 24 5.99 11.84 -10.42
C SER A 24 5.72 13.30 -10.79
N HIS A 25 5.03 14.05 -9.92
CA HIS A 25 4.64 15.44 -10.22
C HIS A 25 5.53 16.49 -9.56
N SER A 26 6.26 16.16 -8.49
CA SER A 26 6.98 17.16 -7.70
C SER A 26 8.40 16.76 -7.35
N LEU A 27 8.68 15.46 -7.20
CA LEU A 27 9.97 15.01 -6.70
C LEU A 27 10.98 14.79 -7.82
N ASP A 28 10.55 14.33 -8.99
CA ASP A 28 11.40 14.01 -10.15
C ASP A 28 12.31 15.18 -10.60
N GLU A 29 11.87 16.43 -10.42
CA GLU A 29 12.63 17.63 -10.80
C GLU A 29 13.59 18.14 -9.71
N THR A 30 13.50 17.61 -8.48
CA THR A 30 14.13 18.21 -7.29
C THR A 30 15.23 17.34 -6.66
N ILE A 31 15.26 16.02 -6.94
CA ILE A 31 16.23 15.07 -6.34
C ILE A 31 17.02 14.29 -7.41
N THR A 32 18.08 13.61 -7.00
CA THR A 32 18.88 12.77 -7.90
C THR A 32 18.08 11.55 -8.38
N THR A 33 18.42 11.06 -9.57
CA THR A 33 17.77 9.85 -10.15
C THR A 33 17.87 8.63 -9.24
N GLU A 34 19.00 8.46 -8.54
CA GLU A 34 19.19 7.37 -7.57
C GLU A 34 18.19 7.44 -6.41
N LEU A 35 18.02 8.62 -5.80
CA LEU A 35 17.06 8.81 -4.72
C LEU A 35 15.63 8.63 -5.21
N LEU A 36 15.35 9.01 -6.46
CA LEU A 36 14.06 8.81 -7.08
C LEU A 36 13.72 7.32 -7.25
N GLU A 37 14.66 6.51 -7.74
CA GLU A 37 14.49 5.05 -7.85
C GLU A 37 14.27 4.38 -6.48
N ILE A 38 14.99 4.83 -5.44
CA ILE A 38 14.80 4.36 -4.06
C ILE A 38 13.39 4.70 -3.57
N PHE A 39 12.94 5.94 -3.80
CA PHE A 39 11.59 6.37 -3.42
C PHE A 39 10.52 5.55 -4.16
N GLN A 40 10.67 5.32 -5.46
CA GLN A 40 9.77 4.50 -6.26
C GLN A 40 9.71 3.06 -5.79
N THR A 41 10.84 2.48 -5.40
CA THR A 41 10.88 1.14 -4.80
C THR A 41 10.10 1.12 -3.48
N GLY A 42 10.27 2.13 -2.63
CA GLY A 42 9.53 2.27 -1.37
C GLY A 42 8.01 2.37 -1.56
N VAL A 43 7.55 3.22 -2.48
CA VAL A 43 6.12 3.34 -2.82
C VAL A 43 5.57 2.03 -3.40
N SER A 44 6.34 1.35 -4.24
CA SER A 44 5.96 0.05 -4.80
C SER A 44 5.78 -1.00 -3.71
N TYR A 45 6.71 -1.07 -2.74
CA TYR A 45 6.57 -1.94 -1.59
C TYR A 45 5.36 -1.57 -0.73
N HIS A 46 5.08 -0.29 -0.51
CA HIS A 46 3.89 0.15 0.24
C HIS A 46 2.59 -0.29 -0.46
N MET A 47 2.52 -0.17 -1.78
CA MET A 47 1.40 -0.66 -2.58
C MET A 47 1.24 -2.19 -2.46
N TYR A 48 2.33 -2.95 -2.56
CA TYR A 48 2.26 -4.41 -2.38
C TYR A 48 1.78 -4.81 -0.99
N HIS A 49 2.19 -4.11 0.06
CA HIS A 49 1.69 -4.36 1.42
C HIS A 49 0.20 -4.00 1.56
N SER A 50 -0.27 -2.93 0.91
CA SER A 50 -1.70 -2.61 0.85
C SER A 50 -2.50 -3.74 0.20
N LEU A 51 -2.05 -4.24 -0.94
CA LEU A 51 -2.70 -5.34 -1.66
C LEU A 51 -2.67 -6.65 -0.85
N ALA A 52 -1.53 -6.97 -0.23
CA ALA A 52 -1.41 -8.14 0.64
C ALA A 52 -2.38 -8.07 1.83
N ALA A 53 -2.52 -6.91 2.46
CA ALA A 53 -3.49 -6.70 3.55
C ALA A 53 -4.93 -6.82 3.06
N LEU A 54 -5.24 -6.32 1.85
CA LEU A 54 -6.56 -6.46 1.24
C LEU A 54 -6.92 -7.93 1.02
N VAL A 55 -6.01 -8.69 0.40
CA VAL A 55 -6.18 -10.13 0.14
C VAL A 55 -6.35 -10.89 1.46
N ALA A 56 -5.54 -10.60 2.48
CA ALA A 56 -5.68 -11.20 3.80
C ALA A 56 -7.04 -10.89 4.45
N GLY A 57 -7.51 -9.65 4.32
CA GLY A 57 -8.84 -9.23 4.79
C GLY A 57 -9.99 -9.94 4.07
N ILE A 58 -9.89 -10.13 2.75
CA ILE A 58 -10.86 -10.87 1.95
C ILE A 58 -10.87 -12.36 2.33
N LEU A 59 -9.69 -12.99 2.43
CA LEU A 59 -9.58 -14.40 2.82
C LEU A 59 -10.13 -14.65 4.23
N SER A 60 -9.89 -13.73 5.17
CA SER A 60 -10.48 -13.79 6.51
C SER A 60 -12.01 -13.75 6.49
N HIS A 61 -12.61 -13.08 5.50
CA HIS A 61 -14.07 -13.06 5.34
C HIS A 61 -14.62 -14.34 4.69
N ILE A 62 -13.89 -14.90 3.73
CA ILE A 62 -14.26 -16.14 3.04
C ILE A 62 -14.10 -17.38 3.94
N PHE A 63 -13.05 -17.40 4.77
CA PHE A 63 -12.71 -18.54 5.63
C PHE A 63 -12.77 -18.16 7.13
N PRO A 64 -13.96 -17.88 7.68
CA PRO A 64 -14.10 -17.35 9.04
C PRO A 64 -13.62 -18.30 10.16
N LYS A 65 -13.47 -19.60 9.86
CA LYS A 65 -12.93 -20.61 10.80
C LYS A 65 -11.40 -20.58 10.91
N VAL A 66 -10.71 -20.02 9.92
CA VAL A 66 -9.26 -19.81 9.96
C VAL A 66 -9.03 -18.43 10.54
N ARG A 67 -8.88 -18.37 11.87
CA ARG A 67 -8.61 -17.10 12.54
C ARG A 67 -7.18 -16.68 12.22
N LEU A 68 -7.04 -15.74 11.28
CA LEU A 68 -5.75 -15.20 10.87
C LEU A 68 -5.16 -14.24 11.92
N LEU A 69 -5.97 -13.73 12.86
CA LEU A 69 -5.61 -12.93 14.06
C LEU A 69 -6.71 -13.04 15.12
#